data_AF-A0A2A8CAR1-F1
#
_entry.id   AF-A0A2A8CAR1-F1
#
_cell.length_a   1.000
_cell.length_b   1.000
_cell.length_c   1.000
_cell.angle_alpha   90.00
_cell.angle_beta   90.00
_cell.angle_gamma   90.00
#
_symmetry.space_group_name_H-M   'P 1'
#
loop_
_entity.id
_entity.type
_entity.pdbx_description
1 polymer ?
#
loop_
_entity_poly.entity_id
_entity_poly.type
_entity_poly.pdbx_seq_one_letter_code
_entity_poly.pdbx_strand_id
1 'polypeptide(L)'
;MAKPIRLSLLIHTVDYLEYTGEDDTWGGNGNYAPAVRIERVRVEPKKTVVSNGNGESLVMQILLFHDAVHSTPVTFEEKSKVIFNGKEMTVSKVSEFYDRSNLHHVEVLLV
;
A
#
# COMPACT_ATOMS: atom_id res chain seq x y z
N MET A 1 -4.31 13.08 21.48
CA MET A 1 -4.28 11.86 20.67
C MET A 1 -5.17 12.08 19.48
N ALA A 2 -4.69 11.82 18.27
CA ALA A 2 -5.54 11.89 17.09
C ALA A 2 -6.54 10.73 17.15
N LYS A 3 -7.79 10.97 16.72
CA LYS A 3 -8.77 9.90 16.64
C LYS A 3 -8.43 9.04 15.42
N PRO A 4 -8.41 7.70 15.53
CA PRO A 4 -8.23 6.81 14.39
C PRO A 4 -9.19 7.14 13.25
N ILE A 5 -8.82 6.72 12.04
CA ILE A 5 -9.66 6.87 10.86
C ILE A 5 -11.01 6.21 11.16
N ARG A 6 -12.08 6.95 10.86
CA ARG A 6 -13.45 6.46 11.11
C ARG A 6 -13.66 5.16 10.35
N LEU A 7 -14.19 4.14 11.04
CA LEU A 7 -14.48 2.82 10.45
C LEU A 7 -15.33 2.91 9.18
N SER A 8 -16.25 3.86 9.10
CA SER A 8 -17.10 4.09 7.92
C SER A 8 -16.33 4.50 6.67
N LEU A 9 -15.07 4.94 6.80
CA LEU A 9 -14.20 5.29 5.67
C LEU A 9 -13.32 4.09 5.24
N LEU A 10 -13.12 3.13 6.13
CA LEU A 10 -12.25 1.96 5.92
C LEU A 10 -13.05 0.79 5.32
N ILE A 11 -13.56 1.01 4.11
CA ILE A 11 -14.56 0.13 3.48
C ILE A 11 -13.96 -0.97 2.59
N HIS A 12 -12.64 -0.98 2.38
CA HIS A 12 -12.00 -1.90 1.44
C HIS A 12 -11.27 -3.04 2.16
N THR A 13 -11.01 -4.08 1.38
CA THR A 13 -10.20 -5.23 1.75
C THR A 13 -9.26 -5.52 0.60
N VAL A 14 -8.00 -5.81 0.90
CA VAL A 14 -6.96 -6.12 -0.09
C VAL A 14 -6.23 -7.39 0.30
N ASP A 15 -5.61 -8.05 -0.66
CA ASP A 15 -4.68 -9.13 -0.39
C ASP A 15 -3.25 -8.60 -0.59
N TYR A 16 -2.39 -8.84 0.39
CA TYR A 16 -1.01 -8.36 0.42
C TYR A 16 -0.04 -9.52 0.34
N LEU A 17 0.96 -9.41 -0.53
CA LEU A 17 2.02 -10.37 -0.67
C LEU A 17 3.34 -9.66 -0.39
N GLU A 18 3.91 -9.95 0.79
CA GLU A 18 5.17 -9.37 1.24
C GLU A 18 6.32 -9.85 0.36
N TYR A 19 7.19 -8.93 -0.06
CA TYR A 19 8.38 -9.26 -0.82
C TYR A 19 9.46 -9.87 0.09
N THR A 20 9.84 -11.13 -0.13
CA THR A 20 10.76 -11.89 0.74
C THR A 20 12.22 -11.85 0.27
N GLY A 21 12.50 -11.27 -0.90
CA GLY A 21 13.87 -10.99 -1.33
C GLY A 21 14.68 -12.15 -1.93
N GLU A 22 14.12 -13.34 -2.13
CA GLU A 22 14.82 -14.48 -2.74
C GLU A 22 14.50 -14.63 -4.24
N ASP A 23 15.34 -14.11 -5.13
CA ASP A 23 16.44 -14.86 -5.77
C ASP A 23 16.89 -14.22 -7.10
N ASP A 24 18.20 -14.23 -7.31
CA ASP A 24 18.98 -13.75 -8.47
C ASP A 24 18.78 -14.67 -9.70
N THR A 25 17.68 -15.43 -9.71
CA THR A 25 17.41 -16.51 -10.65
C THR A 25 16.23 -16.11 -11.53
N TRP A 26 16.56 -15.80 -12.78
CA TRP A 26 15.66 -15.53 -13.91
C TRP A 26 14.35 -16.35 -13.85
N GLY A 27 13.29 -15.79 -13.25
CA GLY A 27 11.91 -16.31 -13.34
C GLY A 27 11.28 -16.97 -12.11
N GLY A 28 11.80 -16.78 -10.88
CA GLY A 28 11.22 -17.38 -9.67
C GLY A 28 9.92 -16.74 -9.17
N ASN A 29 8.86 -17.54 -8.98
CA ASN A 29 7.61 -17.19 -8.29
C ASN A 29 7.76 -17.25 -6.74
N GLY A 30 9.00 -17.31 -6.23
CA GLY A 30 9.33 -17.53 -4.82
C GLY A 30 9.59 -16.25 -4.02
N ASN A 31 9.55 -15.10 -4.67
CA ASN A 31 10.01 -13.83 -4.08
C ASN A 31 8.95 -13.17 -3.18
N TYR A 32 7.83 -13.85 -2.92
CA TYR A 32 6.71 -13.31 -2.15
C TYR A 32 6.19 -14.31 -1.12
N ALA A 33 5.87 -13.82 0.07
CA ALA A 33 5.20 -14.57 1.11
C ALA A 33 3.75 -14.92 0.70
N PRO A 34 3.12 -15.92 1.36
CA PRO A 34 1.70 -16.20 1.16
C PRO A 34 0.84 -14.96 1.37
N ALA A 35 -0.21 -14.82 0.54
CA ALA A 35 -1.09 -13.67 0.59
C ALA A 35 -1.78 -13.53 1.96
N VAL A 36 -1.68 -12.33 2.54
CA VAL A 36 -2.36 -11.94 3.78
C VAL A 36 -3.51 -11.02 3.43
N ARG A 37 -4.71 -11.37 3.91
CA ARG A 37 -5.90 -10.54 3.73
C ARG A 37 -5.91 -9.40 4.73
N ILE A 38 -5.83 -8.17 4.24
CA ILE A 38 -5.87 -6.95 5.04
C ILE A 38 -7.26 -6.33 4.93
N GLU A 39 -7.96 -6.27 6.05
CA GLU A 39 -9.30 -5.69 6.13
C GLU A 39 -9.25 -4.25 6.67
N ARG A 40 -10.34 -3.51 6.41
CA ARG A 40 -10.56 -2.15 6.90
C ARG A 40 -9.46 -1.18 6.48
N VAL A 41 -9.22 -1.15 5.18
CA VAL A 41 -8.36 -0.14 4.55
C VAL A 41 -9.21 0.79 3.67
N ARG A 42 -8.62 1.91 3.26
CA ARG A 42 -9.17 2.78 2.21
C ARG A 42 -8.20 2.77 1.04
N VAL A 43 -8.71 2.77 -0.18
CA VAL A 43 -7.91 2.75 -1.41
C VAL A 43 -8.47 3.84 -2.30
N GLU A 44 -7.65 4.81 -2.67
CA GLU A 44 -8.06 5.96 -3.48
C GLU A 44 -7.16 6.12 -4.70
N PRO A 45 -7.72 6.28 -5.91
CA PRO A 45 -6.94 6.63 -7.08
C PRO A 45 -6.47 8.08 -6.98
N LYS A 46 -5.17 8.30 -7.09
CA LYS A 46 -4.52 9.60 -7.12
C LYS A 46 -3.95 9.87 -8.52
N LYS A 47 -4.44 10.95 -9.14
CA LYS A 47 -3.90 11.44 -10.41
C LYS A 47 -2.72 12.35 -10.11
N THR A 48 -1.51 11.95 -10.50
CA THR A 48 -0.32 12.80 -10.37
C THR A 48 0.23 13.08 -11.77
N VAL A 49 0.44 14.37 -12.08
CA VAL A 49 1.16 14.76 -13.29
C VAL A 49 2.64 14.78 -12.93
N VAL A 50 3.44 13.97 -13.62
CA VAL A 50 4.89 13.96 -13.47
C VAL A 50 5.46 14.62 -14.73
N SER A 51 6.07 15.79 -14.57
CA SER A 51 6.81 16.44 -15.64
C SER A 51 8.20 15.80 -15.73
N ASN A 52 8.50 15.14 -16.84
CA ASN A 52 9.84 14.66 -17.14
C ASN A 52 10.46 15.54 -18.24
N GLY A 53 11.77 15.44 -18.45
CA GLY A 53 12.49 16.27 -19.44
C GLY A 53 12.00 16.15 -20.89
N ASN A 54 11.11 15.19 -21.19
CA ASN A 54 10.51 14.96 -22.50
C ASN A 54 9.04 15.41 -22.59
N GLY A 55 8.46 16.00 -21.53
CA GLY A 55 7.08 16.48 -21.46
C GLY A 55 6.33 16.06 -20.19
N GLU A 56 5.07 16.47 -20.09
CA GLU A 56 4.20 16.02 -18.99
C GLU A 56 3.70 14.60 -19.24
N SER A 57 3.93 13.70 -18.28
CA SER A 57 3.37 12.35 -18.26
C SER A 57 2.38 12.23 -17.11
N LEU A 58 1.13 11.87 -17.43
CA LEU A 58 0.12 11.58 -16.41
C LEU A 58 0.40 10.18 -15.83
N VAL A 59 0.77 10.11 -14.55
CA VAL A 59 0.96 8.84 -13.83
C VAL A 59 -0.21 8.66 -12.87
N MET A 60 -1.00 7.61 -13.12
CA MET A 60 -2.03 7.17 -12.20
C MET A 60 -1.36 6.42 -11.05
N GLN A 61 -1.40 7.00 -9.85
CA GLN A 61 -0.97 6.33 -8.63
C GLN A 61 -2.20 5.96 -7.82
N ILE A 62 -2.10 4.96 -6.97
CA ILE A 62 -3.16 4.58 -6.04
C ILE A 62 -2.60 4.71 -4.62
N LEU A 63 -3.36 5.31 -3.72
CA LEU A 63 -2.97 5.47 -2.33
C LEU A 63 -3.84 4.55 -1.47
N LEU A 64 -3.20 3.69 -0.69
CA LEU A 64 -3.84 2.87 0.32
C LEU A 64 -3.59 3.50 1.69
N PHE A 65 -4.66 3.68 2.45
CA PHE A 65 -4.61 4.12 3.84
C PHE A 65 -4.88 2.93 4.76
N HIS A 66 -3.92 2.66 5.63
CA HIS A 66 -3.99 1.64 6.67
C HIS A 66 -4.00 2.33 8.03
N ASP A 67 -5.10 2.23 8.75
CA ASP A 67 -5.23 2.72 10.12
C ASP A 67 -4.53 1.77 11.11
N ALA A 68 -3.73 2.32 12.02
CA ALA A 68 -2.94 1.55 12.98
C ALA A 68 -3.77 0.81 14.04
N VAL A 69 -5.04 1.20 14.24
CA VAL A 69 -5.93 0.63 15.29
C VAL A 69 -6.98 -0.29 14.70
N HIS A 70 -7.61 0.11 13.60
CA HIS A 70 -8.77 -0.59 13.04
C HIS A 70 -8.44 -1.62 11.96
N SER A 71 -7.34 -1.43 11.22
CA SER A 71 -6.96 -2.31 10.11
C SER A 71 -6.29 -3.58 10.62
N THR A 72 -6.24 -4.61 9.78
CA THR A 72 -5.43 -5.82 10.08
C THR A 72 -3.96 -5.42 10.29
N PRO A 73 -3.33 -5.73 11.44
CA PRO A 73 -1.94 -5.36 11.69
C PRO A 73 -1.00 -6.01 10.67
N VAL A 74 -0.18 -5.19 10.02
CA VAL A 74 0.81 -5.62 9.02
C VAL A 74 1.89 -4.54 8.89
N THR A 75 3.10 -4.95 8.52
CA THR A 75 4.17 -4.05 8.10
C THR A 75 4.26 -4.10 6.59
N PHE A 76 4.17 -2.94 5.94
CA PHE A 76 4.29 -2.87 4.49
C PHE A 76 5.75 -2.70 4.10
N GLU A 77 6.20 -3.51 3.16
CA GLU A 77 7.53 -3.43 2.57
C GLU A 77 7.47 -2.97 1.12
N GLU A 78 8.42 -2.15 0.70
CA GLU A 78 8.54 -1.75 -0.71
C GLU A 78 8.77 -2.97 -1.62
N LYS A 79 8.35 -2.88 -2.89
CA LYS A 79 8.32 -3.98 -3.89
C LYS A 79 7.33 -5.09 -3.60
N SER A 80 6.70 -5.12 -2.44
CA SER A 80 5.58 -6.02 -2.15
C SER A 80 4.40 -5.77 -3.09
N LYS A 81 3.47 -6.72 -3.15
CA LYS A 81 2.28 -6.62 -4.00
C LYS A 81 1.02 -6.41 -3.19
N VAL A 82 0.11 -5.61 -3.73
CA VAL A 82 -1.25 -5.43 -3.24
C VAL A 82 -2.22 -5.78 -4.36
N ILE A 83 -3.14 -6.69 -4.08
CA ILE A 83 -4.23 -7.07 -4.99
C ILE A 83 -5.51 -6.42 -4.48
N PHE A 84 -6.11 -5.58 -5.31
CA PHE A 84 -7.39 -4.93 -5.03
C PHE A 84 -8.29 -5.03 -6.25
N ASN A 85 -9.51 -5.55 -6.07
CA ASN A 85 -10.47 -5.78 -7.17
C ASN A 85 -9.88 -6.55 -8.35
N GLY A 86 -9.04 -7.56 -8.08
CA GLY A 86 -8.37 -8.35 -9.11
C GLY A 86 -7.24 -7.63 -9.85
N LYS A 87 -6.92 -6.38 -9.50
CA LYS A 87 -5.77 -5.65 -10.02
C LYS A 87 -4.60 -5.80 -9.05
N GLU A 88 -3.50 -6.34 -9.56
CA GLU A 88 -2.21 -6.35 -8.88
C GLU A 88 -1.50 -5.01 -9.06
N MET A 89 -0.95 -4.49 -7.98
CA MET A 89 -0.16 -3.26 -7.93
C MET A 89 1.06 -3.47 -7.04
N THR A 90 2.12 -2.72 -7.30
CA THR A 90 3.37 -2.82 -6.54
C THR A 90 3.45 -1.68 -5.52
N VAL A 91 3.91 -2.00 -4.32
CA VAL A 91 4.23 -1.01 -3.28
C VAL A 91 5.46 -0.22 -3.73
N SER A 92 5.25 1.03 -4.11
CA SER A 92 6.31 1.95 -4.54
C SER A 92 6.91 2.71 -3.38
N LYS A 93 6.13 3.03 -2.35
CA LYS A 93 6.59 3.79 -1.18
C LYS A 93 5.65 3.55 0.00
N VAL A 94 6.22 3.45 1.19
CA VAL A 94 5.50 3.37 2.46
C VAL A 94 5.80 4.63 3.27
N SER A 95 4.77 5.30 3.79
CA SER A 95 4.91 6.52 4.59
C SER A 95 4.13 6.40 5.88
N GLU A 96 4.83 6.50 7.01
CA GLU A 96 4.23 6.41 8.34
C GLU A 96 3.83 7.80 8.84
N PHE A 97 2.61 7.90 9.36
CA PHE A 97 2.09 9.14 9.92
C PHE A 97 1.75 8.93 11.39
N TYR A 98 2.44 9.70 12.22
CA TYR A 98 2.33 9.66 13.67
C TYR A 98 1.38 10.74 14.19
N ASP A 99 0.71 10.46 15.30
CA ASP A 99 0.07 11.48 16.10
C ASP A 99 1.10 12.14 17.04
N ARG A 100 0.69 12.61 18.23
CA ARG A 100 1.62 13.18 19.21
C ARG A 100 2.65 12.17 19.73
N SER A 101 2.34 10.87 19.72
CA SER A 101 3.17 9.86 20.39
C SER A 101 3.13 8.46 19.77
N ASN A 102 2.15 8.15 18.93
CA ASN A 102 1.94 6.81 18.38
C ASN A 102 1.73 6.87 16.87
N LEU A 103 1.98 5.75 16.18
CA LEU A 103 1.61 5.60 14.78
C LEU A 103 0.08 5.74 14.65
N HIS A 104 -0.36 6.65 13.78
CA HIS A 104 -1.78 6.89 13.53
C HIS A 104 -2.28 6.09 12.33
N HIS A 105 -1.55 6.18 11.21
CA HIS A 105 -1.86 5.44 10.01
C HIS A 105 -0.62 5.37 9.11
N VAL A 106 -0.67 4.45 8.15
CA VAL A 106 0.33 4.28 7.10
C VAL A 106 -0.34 4.61 5.77
N GLU A 107 0.34 5.39 4.95
CA GLU A 107 -0.01 5.58 3.55
C GLU A 107 0.94 4.76 2.67
N VAL A 108 0.35 3.96 1.79
CA VAL A 108 1.08 3.08 0.88
C VAL A 108 0.79 3.51 -0.56
N LEU A 109 1.83 3.96 -1.25
CA LEU A 109 1.77 4.34 -2.64
C LEU A 109 1.89 3.09 -3.52
N LEU A 110 0.88 2.88 -4.36
CA LEU A 110 0.75 1.75 -5.27
C LEU A 110 0.86 2.21 -6.72
N VAL A 111 1.59 1.44 -7.53
CA VAL A 111 1.79 1.67 -8.98
C VAL A 111 1.42 0.45 -9.80
#